data_AF-A0A957TA49-F1
#
_entry.id   AF-A0A957TA49-F1
#
_cell.length_a   1.000
_cell.length_b   1.000
_cell.length_c   1.000
_cell.angle_alpha   90.00
_cell.angle_beta   90.00
_cell.angle_gamma   90.00
#
_symmetry.space_group_name_H-M   'P 1'
#
loop_
_entity.id
_entity.type
_entity.pdbx_description
1 polymer ?
#
loop_
_entity_poly.entity_id
_entity_poly.type
_entity_poly.pdbx_seq_one_letter_code
_entity_poly.pdbx_strand_id
1 'polypeptide(L)'
;MAYLNAEQREELAQDLVKQKFNKAKWRLMKMDPQGRLVFFRNTQEVGYLMTRFELPTSGVTVTLYEHPGSKTNPETHKTKVANTMAQVIVEPTPENKS
;
A
#
# COMPACT_ATOMS: atom_id res chain seq x y z
N MET A 1 8.52 -9.22 17.59
CA MET A 1 7.27 -9.87 17.18
C MET A 1 7.63 -10.98 16.21
N ALA A 2 6.81 -12.03 16.09
CA ALA A 2 7.02 -13.05 15.08
C ALA A 2 6.71 -12.48 13.70
N TYR A 3 7.41 -12.97 12.68
CA TYR A 3 7.11 -12.63 11.29
C TYR A 3 5.70 -13.08 10.89
N LEU A 4 5.06 -12.34 10.00
CA LEU A 4 3.77 -12.73 9.45
C LEU A 4 3.92 -13.98 8.60
N ASN A 5 3.09 -14.99 8.86
CA ASN A 5 2.99 -16.19 8.04
C ASN A 5 2.19 -15.94 6.75
N ALA A 6 2.06 -16.94 5.86
CA ALA A 6 1.36 -16.79 4.59
C ALA A 6 -0.11 -16.34 4.73
N GLU A 7 -0.86 -16.94 5.66
CA GLU A 7 -2.28 -16.62 5.88
C GLU A 7 -2.48 -15.18 6.37
N GLN A 8 -1.65 -14.74 7.32
CA GLN A 8 -1.67 -13.39 7.86
C GLN A 8 -1.29 -12.34 6.81
N ARG A 9 -0.37 -12.67 5.89
CA ARG A 9 -0.01 -11.80 4.76
C ARG A 9 -1.20 -11.61 3.82
N GLU A 10 -1.91 -12.70 3.52
CA GLU A 10 -3.10 -12.66 2.67
C GLU A 10 -4.24 -11.87 3.32
N GLU A 11 -4.52 -12.11 4.61
CA GLU A 11 -5.52 -11.36 5.36
C GLU A 11 -5.21 -9.85 5.36
N LEU A 12 -3.94 -9.50 5.59
CA LEU A 12 -3.48 -8.11 5.55
C LEU A 12 -3.73 -7.48 4.17
N ALA A 13 -3.43 -8.19 3.09
CA ALA A 13 -3.67 -7.68 1.72
C ALA A 13 -5.17 -7.46 1.47
N GLN A 14 -6.01 -8.43 1.83
CA GLN A 14 -7.47 -8.37 1.65
C GLN A 14 -8.13 -7.27 2.48
N ASP A 15 -7.60 -6.96 3.66
CA ASP A 15 -8.11 -5.87 4.48
C ASP A 15 -7.64 -4.51 3.92
N LEU A 16 -6.36 -4.37 3.57
CA LEU A 16 -5.82 -3.11 3.06
C LEU A 16 -6.43 -2.67 1.72
N VAL A 17 -6.74 -3.60 0.81
CA VAL A 17 -7.32 -3.27 -0.50
C VAL A 17 -8.72 -2.64 -0.38
N LYS A 18 -9.47 -2.99 0.68
CA LYS A 18 -10.80 -2.42 0.96
C LYS A 18 -10.73 -0.99 1.52
N GLN A 19 -9.54 -0.51 1.87
CA GLN A 19 -9.35 0.79 2.52
C GLN A 19 -8.95 1.88 1.52
N LYS A 20 -9.28 3.13 1.86
CA LYS A 20 -8.73 4.29 1.15
C LYS A 20 -7.22 4.35 1.35
N PHE A 21 -6.48 4.76 0.32
CA PHE A 21 -5.02 4.85 0.34
C PHE A 21 -4.44 5.48 1.62
N ASN A 22 -4.95 6.65 2.03
CA ASN A 22 -4.43 7.31 3.24
C ASN A 22 -4.65 6.49 4.51
N LYS A 23 -5.77 5.76 4.62
CA LYS A 23 -6.03 4.90 5.78
C LYS A 23 -5.07 3.71 5.79
N ALA A 24 -4.89 3.04 4.65
CA ALA A 24 -3.93 1.95 4.48
C ALA A 24 -2.50 2.42 4.80
N LYS A 25 -2.07 3.55 4.23
CA LYS A 25 -0.76 4.17 4.49
C LYS A 25 -0.52 4.40 5.98
N TRP A 26 -1.44 5.09 6.67
CA TRP A 26 -1.27 5.41 8.09
C TRP A 26 -1.30 4.17 8.98
N ARG A 27 -2.07 3.14 8.60
CA ARG A 27 -2.06 1.87 9.30
C ARG A 27 -0.69 1.18 9.16
N LEU A 28 -0.15 1.07 7.96
CA LEU A 28 1.17 0.46 7.71
C LEU A 28 2.27 1.18 8.49
N MET A 29 2.24 2.52 8.51
CA MET A 29 3.19 3.33 9.29
C MET A 29 3.07 3.15 10.81
N LYS A 30 1.90 2.75 11.31
CA LYS A 30 1.68 2.48 12.75
C LYS A 30 1.89 1.03 13.14
N MET A 31 1.78 0.11 12.17
CA MET A 31 1.91 -1.32 12.40
C MET A 31 3.33 -1.72 12.77
N ASP A 32 4.33 -1.03 12.22
CA ASP A 32 5.74 -1.30 12.49
C ASP A 32 6.48 0.01 12.83
N PRO A 33 6.95 0.20 14.06
CA PRO A 33 7.73 1.37 14.45
C PRO A 33 9.05 1.51 13.68
N GLN A 34 9.60 0.39 13.18
CA GLN A 34 10.79 0.36 12.32
C GLN A 34 10.43 0.36 10.84
N GLY A 35 9.14 0.42 10.52
CA GLY A 35 8.64 0.46 9.16
C GLY A 35 9.11 1.70 8.42
N ARG A 36 9.47 1.54 7.14
CA ARG A 36 9.90 2.65 6.29
C ARG A 36 9.15 2.67 4.96
N LEU A 37 8.98 3.87 4.44
CA LEU A 37 8.49 4.12 3.09
C LEU A 37 9.67 3.96 2.12
N VAL A 38 9.62 2.96 1.25
CA VAL A 38 10.67 2.70 0.26
C VAL A 38 10.52 3.65 -0.92
N PHE A 39 9.30 3.77 -1.45
CA PHE A 39 8.96 4.75 -2.47
C PHE A 39 7.49 5.14 -2.41
N PHE A 40 7.19 6.35 -2.89
CA PHE A 40 5.85 6.92 -2.90
C PHE A 40 5.37 7.17 -4.33
N ARG A 41 4.20 6.60 -4.69
CA ARG A 41 3.53 6.79 -5.99
C ARG A 41 4.47 6.73 -7.18
N ASN A 42 5.34 5.73 -7.19
CA ASN A 42 6.28 5.48 -8.26
C ASN A 42 5.55 4.79 -9.42
N THR A 43 5.83 5.18 -10.66
CA THR A 43 5.24 4.62 -11.88
C THR A 43 6.17 3.58 -12.48
N GLN A 44 6.36 2.46 -11.77
CA GLN A 44 7.17 1.34 -12.26
C GLN A 44 6.38 0.43 -13.21
N GLU A 45 5.04 0.43 -13.08
CA GLU A 45 4.12 -0.31 -13.93
C GLU A 45 3.13 0.65 -14.61
N VAL A 46 2.87 0.43 -15.90
CA VAL A 46 1.97 1.27 -16.69
C VAL A 46 0.55 1.17 -16.13
N GLY A 47 -0.07 2.31 -15.86
CA GLY A 47 -1.44 2.37 -15.33
C GLY A 47 -1.56 2.28 -13.81
N TYR A 48 -0.44 2.23 -13.09
CA TYR A 48 -0.43 2.16 -11.62
C TYR A 48 0.51 3.19 -10.98
N LEU A 49 0.08 3.70 -9.82
CA LEU A 49 0.92 4.41 -8.88
C LEU A 49 1.23 3.46 -7.72
N MET A 50 2.49 3.09 -7.59
CA MET A 50 2.93 2.10 -6.61
C MET A 50 3.53 2.81 -5.40
N THR A 51 3.12 2.41 -4.20
CA THR A 51 3.72 2.89 -2.94
C THR A 51 4.15 1.69 -2.12
N ARG A 52 5.45 1.58 -1.83
CA ARG A 52 6.01 0.42 -1.12
C ARG A 52 6.48 0.80 0.27
N PHE A 53 6.10 -0.05 1.23
CA PHE A 53 6.54 -0.03 2.61
C PHE A 53 7.34 -1.30 2.89
N GLU A 54 8.36 -1.17 3.72
CA GLU A 54 9.09 -2.29 4.30
C GLU A 54 8.83 -2.26 5.80
N LEU A 55 8.43 -3.41 6.36
CA LEU A 55 8.03 -3.58 7.75
C LEU A 55 8.92 -4.67 8.36
N PRO A 56 10.14 -4.33 8.80
CA PRO A 56 11.16 -5.31 9.21
C PRO A 56 10.71 -6.18 10.39
N THR A 57 10.01 -5.58 11.37
CA THR A 57 9.53 -6.28 12.57
C THR A 57 8.47 -7.32 12.23
N SER A 58 7.67 -7.04 11.19
CA SER A 58 6.65 -7.96 10.66
C SER A 58 7.19 -8.92 9.60
N GLY A 59 8.44 -8.71 9.13
CA GLY A 59 9.07 -9.51 8.10
C GLY A 59 8.38 -9.45 6.75
N VAL A 60 7.81 -8.29 6.38
CA VAL A 60 7.07 -8.14 5.11
C VAL A 60 7.36 -6.82 4.39
N THR A 61 7.21 -6.84 3.07
CA THR A 61 7.10 -5.67 2.22
C THR A 61 5.66 -5.57 1.71
N VAL A 62 5.09 -4.36 1.79
CA VAL A 62 3.71 -4.09 1.37
C VAL A 62 3.73 -3.08 0.24
N THR A 63 3.15 -3.44 -0.90
CA THR A 63 3.02 -2.56 -2.07
C THR A 63 1.55 -2.23 -2.30
N LEU A 64 1.20 -0.96 -2.17
CA LEU A 64 -0.12 -0.42 -2.50
C LEU A 64 -0.11 0.04 -3.96
N TYR A 65 -1.05 -0.45 -4.76
CA TYR A 65 -1.27 -0.04 -6.14
C TYR A 65 -2.50 0.85 -6.22
N GLU A 66 -2.36 2.06 -6.74
CA GLU A 66 -3.48 2.95 -7.05
C GLU A 66 -3.63 3.09 -8.57
N HIS A 67 -4.86 3.08 -9.09
CA HIS A 67 -5.11 3.59 -10.42
C HIS A 67 -5.07 5.13 -10.40
N PRO A 68 -4.30 5.76 -11.31
CA PRO A 68 -4.31 7.21 -11.44
C PRO A 68 -5.69 7.65 -11.95
N GLY A 69 -6.27 8.63 -11.27
CA GLY A 69 -7.59 9.15 -11.63
C GLY A 69 -7.70 10.64 -11.34
N SER A 70 -8.60 11.30 -12.04
CA SER A 70 -8.96 12.70 -11.76
C SER A 70 -10.46 12.88 -11.83
N LYS A 71 -10.97 13.82 -11.06
CA LYS A 71 -12.37 14.26 -11.09
C LYS A 71 -12.40 15.75 -11.24
N THR A 72 -13.07 16.23 -12.28
CA THR A 72 -13.32 17.65 -12.51
C THR A 72 -14.71 17.98 -11.99
N ASN A 73 -14.80 18.98 -11.12
CA ASN A 73 -16.08 19.50 -10.66
C ASN A 73 -16.67 20.39 -11.77
N PRO A 74 -17.90 20.13 -12.25
CA PRO A 74 -18.49 20.85 -13.39
C PRO A 74 -18.86 22.30 -13.07
N GLU A 75 -19.15 22.64 -11.81
CA GLU A 75 -19.55 24.00 -11.40
C GLU A 75 -18.35 24.92 -11.15
N THR A 76 -17.27 24.36 -10.60
CA THR A 76 -16.08 25.13 -10.21
C THR A 76 -14.91 24.98 -11.18
N HIS A 77 -15.03 24.08 -12.17
CA HIS A 77 -13.98 23.67 -13.10
C HIS A 77 -12.67 23.20 -12.43
N LYS A 78 -12.69 22.92 -11.12
CA LYS A 78 -11.52 22.45 -10.38
C LYS A 78 -11.34 20.95 -10.59
N THR A 79 -10.17 20.57 -11.09
CA THR A 79 -9.74 19.17 -11.19
C THR A 79 -9.04 18.74 -9.90
N LYS A 80 -9.49 17.62 -9.33
CA LYS A 80 -8.86 16.99 -8.16
C LYS A 80 -8.35 15.61 -8.54
N VAL A 81 -7.22 15.24 -7.95
CA VAL A 81 -6.71 13.87 -8.03
C VAL A 81 -7.70 12.95 -7.30
N ALA A 82 -8.11 11.88 -7.99
CA ALA A 82 -9.13 10.94 -7.54
C ALA A 82 -8.65 9.50 -7.75
N ASN A 83 -7.43 9.23 -7.31
CA ASN A 83 -6.84 7.89 -7.36
C ASN A 83 -7.67 6.90 -6.54
N THR A 84 -7.72 5.66 -7.02
CA THR A 84 -8.46 4.56 -6.38
C THR A 84 -7.53 3.41 -6.08
N MET A 85 -7.69 2.78 -4.90
CA MET A 85 -6.95 1.55 -4.57
C MET A 85 -7.32 0.46 -5.58
N ALA A 86 -6.32 -0.13 -6.22
CA ALA A 86 -6.50 -1.17 -7.22
C ALA A 86 -6.14 -2.54 -6.65
N GLN A 87 -4.97 -2.65 -6.03
CA GLN A 87 -4.43 -3.90 -5.51
C GLN A 87 -3.49 -3.62 -4.34
N VAL A 88 -3.36 -4.61 -3.45
CA VAL A 88 -2.32 -4.64 -2.43
C VAL A 88 -1.57 -5.95 -2.54
N ILE A 89 -0.25 -5.88 -2.59
CA ILE A 89 0.65 -7.04 -2.59
C ILE A 89 1.44 -7.03 -1.29
N VAL A 90 1.46 -8.16 -0.59
CA VAL A 90 2.23 -8.37 0.65
C VAL A 90 3.20 -9.52 0.42
N GLU A 91 4.49 -9.22 0.40
CA GLU A 91 5.57 -10.19 0.18
C GLU A 91 6.39 -10.36 1.47
N PRO A 92 6.97 -11.54 1.73
CA PRO A 92 7.92 -11.71 2.82
C PRO A 92 9.23 -10.95 2.53
N THR A 93 9.89 -10.44 3.56
CA THR A 93 11.29 -9.99 3.44
C THR A 93 12.22 -11.20 3.30
N PRO A 94 13.46 -11.02 2.79
CA PRO A 94 14.43 -12.11 2.70
C PRO A 94 14.75 -12.82 4.03
N GLU A 95 14.56 -12.12 5.14
CA GLU A 95 14.74 -12.67 6.49
C GLU A 95 13.56 -13.55 6.93
N ASN A 96 12.37 -13.31 6.37
CA ASN A 96 11.18 -14.09 6.64
C ASN A 96 11.11 -15.33 5.74
N LYS A 97 11.66 -16.45 6.22
CA LYS A 97 11.68 -17.74 5.52
C LYS A 97 10.40 -18.58 5.69
N SER A 98 9.33 -18.00 6.25
CA SER A 98 8.09 -18.70 6.64
C SER A 98 6.89 -18.48 5.72
#